data_AF-A0A673GHM1-F1
#
_entry.id   AF-A0A673GHM1-F1
#
_cell.length_a   1.000
_cell.length_b   1.000
_cell.length_c   1.000
_cell.angle_alpha   90.00
_cell.angle_beta   90.00
_cell.angle_gamma   90.00
#
_symmetry.space_group_name_H-M   'P 1'
#
loop_
_entity.id
_entity.type
_entity.pdbx_description
1 polymer ?
#
loop_
_entity_poly.entity_id
_entity_poly.type
_entity_poly.pdbx_seq_one_letter_code
_entity_poly.pdbx_strand_id
1 'polypeptide(L)'
;MAGSTMFSLHTREPMNPRFGEVSLDILTDILSNLNNRNKSNLESVSDLCGCLKERRIVECVFHLCEELGLNPAVGYQAIEILERFMAKYIEHLIRSQKGQVASSEDTRKFEELIFQTLKQKFFLSILSSVQIASKLDLYSNVVNNDIAMRFLQAVGYPCSKEQLLDSEILVLKTLNFNLNVPNPLTYVETLLEVLGHNDASVPVAQLHHLCVRVLQFIYLQRETIYNSLLKSATGCSSPSHEQRAKFVSVTEDFMLLGVGVIAVAAFIHHISTWEKVVEELTGITGISGQSIMDFAYVTLMHITKTKSV
;
A
#
# COMPACT_ATOMS: atom_id res chain seq x y z
N MET A 1 -22.61 21.36 -10.05
CA MET A 1 -21.62 21.50 -11.14
C MET A 1 -20.76 22.72 -10.84
N ALA A 2 -19.61 22.50 -10.21
CA ALA A 2 -18.49 23.42 -10.15
C ALA A 2 -17.25 22.51 -10.22
N GLY A 3 -16.46 22.67 -11.27
CA GLY A 3 -15.34 21.79 -11.58
C GLY A 3 -14.18 22.02 -10.63
N SER A 4 -13.86 21.01 -9.82
CA SER A 4 -12.61 20.95 -9.06
C SER A 4 -11.54 20.35 -9.96
N THR A 5 -10.77 21.21 -10.62
CA THR A 5 -9.47 20.86 -11.22
C THR A 5 -8.53 22.02 -10.90
N MET A 6 -8.27 22.21 -9.60
CA MET A 6 -7.50 23.37 -9.10
C MET A 6 -5.99 23.20 -9.35
N PHE A 7 -5.53 21.96 -9.60
CA PHE A 7 -4.12 21.62 -9.78
C PHE A 7 -3.89 20.65 -10.95
N SER A 8 -4.33 21.01 -12.16
CA SER A 8 -3.95 20.23 -13.35
C SER A 8 -2.45 20.42 -13.64
N LEU A 9 -1.64 19.47 -13.22
CA LEU A 9 -0.30 19.25 -13.79
C LEU A 9 -0.48 18.68 -15.20
N HIS A 10 0.41 19.03 -16.13
CA HIS A 10 0.39 18.46 -17.49
C HIS A 10 0.48 16.94 -17.39
N THR A 11 -0.62 16.23 -17.62
CA THR A 11 -0.68 14.78 -17.56
C THR A 11 0.17 14.23 -18.71
N ARG A 12 1.33 13.62 -18.40
CA ARG A 12 1.98 12.72 -19.35
C ARG A 12 0.98 11.59 -19.63
N GLU A 13 0.81 11.22 -20.90
CA GLU A 13 -0.07 10.10 -21.25
C GLU A 13 0.37 8.85 -20.48
N PRO A 14 -0.56 8.13 -19.83
CA PRO A 14 -0.21 6.91 -19.11
C PRO A 14 0.32 5.89 -20.12
N MET A 15 1.60 5.53 -19.99
CA MET A 15 2.17 4.45 -20.78
C MET A 15 1.52 3.15 -20.31
N ASN A 16 0.84 2.45 -21.22
CA ASN A 16 0.33 1.12 -20.90
C ASN A 16 1.51 0.16 -20.73
N PRO A 17 1.63 -0.53 -19.58
CA PRO A 17 2.67 -1.51 -19.39
C PRO A 17 2.52 -2.63 -20.43
N ARG A 18 3.65 -3.04 -21.01
CA ARG A 18 3.71 -4.24 -21.85
C ARG A 18 4.15 -5.38 -20.96
N PHE A 19 3.49 -6.52 -21.13
CA PHE A 19 3.75 -7.70 -20.33
C PHE A 19 4.28 -8.86 -21.17
N GLY A 20 5.11 -9.71 -20.58
CA GLY A 20 5.71 -10.88 -21.22
C GLY A 20 6.91 -10.58 -22.11
N GLU A 21 7.48 -9.37 -22.00
CA GLU A 21 8.65 -8.93 -22.79
C GLU A 21 9.98 -9.11 -22.05
N VAL A 22 9.95 -9.22 -20.72
CA VAL A 22 11.17 -9.39 -19.91
C VAL A 22 11.73 -10.80 -20.13
N SER A 23 13.05 -10.90 -20.30
CA SER A 23 13.72 -12.20 -20.45
C SER A 23 13.57 -13.06 -19.20
N LEU A 24 13.39 -14.36 -19.38
CA LEU A 24 13.16 -15.32 -18.29
C LEU A 24 14.21 -15.25 -17.16
N ASP A 25 15.49 -15.07 -17.50
CA ASP A 25 16.57 -15.01 -16.50
C ASP A 25 16.39 -13.81 -15.56
N ILE A 26 16.17 -12.62 -16.14
CA ILE A 26 15.92 -11.39 -15.38
C ILE A 26 14.64 -11.51 -14.56
N LEU A 27 13.58 -12.10 -15.13
CA LEU A 27 12.30 -12.23 -14.46
C LEU A 27 12.37 -13.18 -13.25
N THR A 28 13.10 -14.29 -13.40
CA THR A 28 13.39 -15.23 -12.31
C THR A 28 14.15 -14.55 -11.18
N ASP A 29 15.14 -13.73 -11.49
CA ASP A 29 15.91 -12.97 -10.50
C ASP A 29 15.04 -11.93 -9.76
N ILE A 30 14.20 -11.18 -10.49
CA ILE A 30 13.27 -10.21 -9.91
C ILE A 30 12.28 -10.91 -8.98
N LEU A 31 11.64 -12.00 -9.44
CA LEU A 31 10.67 -12.74 -8.64
C LEU A 31 11.32 -13.34 -7.38
N SER A 32 12.51 -13.90 -7.51
CA SER A 32 13.29 -14.44 -6.38
C SER A 32 13.62 -13.34 -5.37
N ASN A 33 14.04 -12.16 -5.86
CA ASN A 33 14.31 -11.01 -5.01
C ASN A 33 13.07 -10.53 -4.26
N LEU A 34 11.92 -10.39 -4.95
CA LEU A 34 10.65 -10.00 -4.34
C LEU A 34 10.20 -11.02 -3.29
N ASN A 35 10.28 -12.31 -3.59
CA ASN A 35 9.91 -13.37 -2.65
C ASN A 35 10.79 -13.33 -1.39
N ASN A 36 12.10 -13.17 -1.55
CA ASN A 36 13.03 -13.05 -0.43
C ASN A 36 12.75 -11.81 0.43
N ARG A 37 12.48 -10.65 -0.20
CA ARG A 37 12.12 -9.42 0.51
C ARG A 37 10.79 -9.56 1.26
N ASN A 38 9.79 -10.18 0.64
CA ASN A 38 8.52 -10.47 1.29
C ASN A 38 8.73 -11.34 2.53
N LYS A 39 9.48 -12.44 2.42
CA LYS A 39 9.81 -13.31 3.57
C LYS A 39 10.55 -12.58 4.68
N SER A 40 11.59 -11.81 4.36
CA SER A 40 12.32 -11.03 5.37
C SER A 40 11.43 -9.96 6.05
N ASN A 41 10.49 -9.36 5.33
CA ASN A 41 9.51 -8.46 5.93
C ASN A 41 8.58 -9.21 6.88
N LEU A 42 8.10 -10.41 6.50
CA LEU A 42 7.23 -11.25 7.32
C LEU A 42 7.91 -11.74 8.62
N GLU A 43 9.21 -11.99 8.59
CA GLU A 43 10.00 -12.36 9.77
C GLU A 43 10.17 -11.21 10.78
N SER A 44 10.00 -9.96 10.34
CA SER A 44 10.24 -8.74 11.14
C SER A 44 8.98 -7.92 11.40
N VAL A 45 7.80 -8.52 11.22
CA VAL A 45 6.50 -7.84 11.44
C VAL A 45 6.40 -7.39 12.91
N SER A 46 6.29 -6.08 13.10
CA SER A 46 6.03 -5.46 14.40
C SER A 46 4.53 -5.33 14.66
N ASP A 47 4.13 -5.21 15.92
CA ASP A 47 2.74 -4.92 16.32
C ASP A 47 2.19 -3.59 15.75
N LEU A 48 3.07 -2.68 15.34
CA LEU A 48 2.69 -1.41 14.71
C LEU A 48 2.39 -1.55 13.20
N CYS A 49 2.61 -2.72 12.59
CA CYS A 49 2.50 -2.86 11.15
C CYS A 49 1.04 -2.81 10.67
N GLY A 50 0.80 -2.04 9.61
CA GLY A 50 -0.51 -1.84 9.02
C GLY A 50 -1.36 -0.78 9.73
N CYS A 51 -0.86 -0.13 10.79
CA CYS A 51 -1.63 0.85 11.55
C CYS A 51 -1.96 2.11 10.74
N LEU A 52 -1.17 2.46 9.73
CA LEU A 52 -1.43 3.59 8.84
C LEU A 52 -2.09 3.20 7.53
N LYS A 53 -2.39 1.92 7.37
CA LYS A 53 -3.23 1.39 6.28
C LYS A 53 -4.72 1.42 6.67
N GLU A 54 -5.10 2.27 7.63
CA GLU A 54 -6.49 2.57 7.97
C GLU A 54 -7.19 3.26 6.81
N ARG A 55 -8.48 2.94 6.58
CA ARG A 55 -9.28 3.44 5.46
C ARG A 55 -9.17 4.96 5.26
N ARG A 56 -9.27 5.76 6.32
CA ARG A 56 -9.24 7.23 6.23
C ARG A 56 -7.90 7.77 5.75
N ILE A 57 -6.80 7.15 6.15
CA ILE A 57 -5.45 7.54 5.75
C ILE A 57 -5.23 7.16 4.29
N VAL A 58 -5.59 5.92 3.94
CA VAL A 58 -5.51 5.39 2.57
C VAL A 58 -6.34 6.27 1.62
N GLU A 59 -7.57 6.58 1.99
CA GLU A 59 -8.46 7.46 1.23
C GLU A 59 -7.87 8.86 1.07
N CYS A 60 -7.32 9.45 2.14
CA CYS A 60 -6.63 10.74 2.07
C CYS A 60 -5.45 10.71 1.09
N VAL A 61 -4.61 9.67 1.12
CA VAL A 61 -3.45 9.54 0.21
C VAL A 61 -3.91 9.42 -1.25
N PHE A 62 -4.92 8.60 -1.54
CA PHE A 62 -5.41 8.46 -2.91
C PHE A 62 -6.08 9.75 -3.42
N HIS A 63 -6.88 10.43 -2.58
CA HIS A 63 -7.45 11.74 -2.94
C HIS A 63 -6.36 12.79 -3.19
N LEU A 64 -5.29 12.81 -2.39
CA LEU A 64 -4.15 13.69 -2.64
C LEU A 64 -3.48 13.38 -3.98
N CYS A 65 -3.32 12.10 -4.33
CA CYS A 65 -2.78 11.70 -5.63
C CYS A 65 -3.70 12.15 -6.78
N GLU A 66 -5.01 12.02 -6.64
CA GLU A 66 -5.99 12.45 -7.64
C GLU A 66 -5.99 13.98 -7.82
N GLU A 67 -6.05 14.74 -6.73
CA GLU A 67 -6.00 16.21 -6.74
C GLU A 67 -4.70 16.75 -7.37
N LEU A 68 -3.58 16.04 -7.18
CA LEU A 68 -2.28 16.39 -7.75
C LEU A 68 -2.05 15.76 -9.14
N GLY A 69 -3.01 15.00 -9.69
CA GLY A 69 -2.90 14.39 -11.01
C GLY A 69 -1.77 13.35 -11.13
N LEU A 70 -1.58 12.53 -10.09
CA LEU A 70 -0.53 11.50 -9.98
C LEU A 70 -1.05 10.11 -10.36
N ASN A 71 -0.14 9.23 -10.77
CA ASN A 71 -0.46 7.83 -11.05
C ASN A 71 -0.86 7.10 -9.74
N PRO A 72 -1.85 6.19 -9.75
CA PRO A 72 -2.19 5.34 -8.60
C PRO A 72 -1.00 4.64 -7.93
N ALA A 73 0.03 4.26 -8.69
CA ALA A 73 1.28 3.69 -8.19
C ALA A 73 1.96 4.58 -7.12
N VAL A 74 1.88 5.90 -7.27
CA VAL A 74 2.41 6.88 -6.32
C VAL A 74 1.72 6.76 -4.96
N GLY A 75 0.40 6.52 -4.94
CA GLY A 75 -0.37 6.37 -3.71
C GLY A 75 0.07 5.16 -2.89
N TYR A 76 0.28 4.00 -3.54
CA TYR A 76 0.80 2.81 -2.87
C TYR A 76 2.20 3.04 -2.31
N GLN A 77 3.09 3.68 -3.08
CA GLN A 77 4.43 4.00 -2.62
C GLN A 77 4.42 4.99 -1.44
N ALA A 78 3.54 5.99 -1.47
CA ALA A 78 3.40 6.98 -0.41
C ALA A 78 2.92 6.35 0.90
N ILE A 79 1.97 5.39 0.85
CA ILE A 79 1.52 4.63 2.01
C ILE A 79 2.67 3.82 2.62
N GLU A 80 3.47 3.14 1.79
CA GLU A 80 4.62 2.36 2.26
C GLU A 80 5.71 3.25 2.88
N ILE A 81 5.97 4.44 2.31
CA ILE A 81 6.88 5.43 2.90
C ILE A 81 6.35 5.90 4.25
N LEU A 82 5.07 6.27 4.32
CA LEU A 82 4.43 6.81 5.52
C LEU A 82 4.45 5.78 6.68
N GLU A 83 4.05 4.54 6.40
CA GLU A 83 4.03 3.43 7.37
C GLU A 83 5.41 3.23 8.00
N ARG A 84 6.44 3.05 7.16
CA ARG A 84 7.81 2.82 7.60
C ARG A 84 8.40 4.02 8.33
N PHE A 85 8.09 5.23 7.86
CA PHE A 85 8.54 6.46 8.50
C PHE A 85 7.96 6.58 9.90
N MET A 86 6.64 6.44 10.03
CA MET A 86 5.95 6.65 11.30
C MET A 86 6.29 5.59 12.33
N ALA A 87 6.45 4.32 11.93
CA ALA A 87 6.92 3.27 12.83
C ALA A 87 8.27 3.63 13.47
N LYS A 88 9.25 4.03 12.63
CA LYS A 88 10.58 4.46 13.11
C LYS A 88 10.55 5.79 13.87
N TYR A 89 9.70 6.71 13.47
CA TYR A 89 9.58 8.01 14.12
C TYR A 89 8.99 7.87 15.52
N ILE A 90 7.93 7.08 15.68
CA ILE A 90 7.34 6.74 16.98
C ILE A 90 8.37 6.03 17.86
N GLU A 91 9.09 5.05 17.31
CA GLU A 91 10.15 4.36 18.05
C GLU A 91 11.25 5.34 18.53
N HIS A 92 11.65 6.29 17.70
CA HIS A 92 12.63 7.31 18.06
C HIS A 92 12.09 8.24 19.17
N LEU A 93 10.84 8.70 19.08
CA LEU A 93 10.21 9.50 20.12
C LEU A 93 10.19 8.74 21.46
N ILE A 94 9.84 7.44 21.43
CA ILE A 94 9.83 6.59 22.61
C ILE A 94 11.23 6.46 23.23
N ARG A 95 12.25 6.21 22.40
CA ARG A 95 13.64 6.06 22.86
C ARG A 95 14.21 7.36 23.42
N SER A 96 13.91 8.50 22.81
CA SER A 96 14.44 9.80 23.21
C SER A 96 14.02 10.24 24.63
N GLN A 97 12.89 9.72 25.13
CA GLN A 97 12.34 10.10 26.44
C GLN A 97 12.40 8.99 27.51
N LYS A 98 12.86 7.79 27.16
CA LYS A 98 13.05 6.67 28.13
C LYS A 98 14.01 6.97 29.29
N GLY A 99 14.74 8.09 29.24
CA GLY A 99 15.57 8.58 30.35
C GLY A 99 14.83 9.41 31.41
N GLN A 100 13.52 9.71 31.26
CA GLN A 100 12.81 10.70 32.09
C GLN A 100 11.53 10.19 32.79
N VAL A 101 11.11 8.94 32.61
CA VAL A 101 9.82 8.43 33.13
C VAL A 101 10.03 7.64 34.43
N ALA A 102 9.51 8.13 35.56
CA ALA A 102 9.67 7.49 36.89
C ALA A 102 8.34 7.04 37.54
N SER A 103 7.18 7.55 37.10
CA SER A 103 5.86 7.21 37.67
C SER A 103 4.77 6.95 36.60
N SER A 104 3.63 6.37 37.02
CA SER A 104 2.49 6.09 36.12
C SER A 104 1.82 7.36 35.58
N GLU A 105 1.87 8.46 36.33
CA GLU A 105 1.33 9.76 35.91
C GLU A 105 2.24 10.41 34.86
N ASP A 106 3.56 10.17 34.94
CA ASP A 106 4.53 10.59 33.93
C ASP A 106 4.33 9.84 32.61
N THR A 107 3.94 8.55 32.67
CA THR A 107 3.63 7.75 31.46
C THR A 107 2.46 8.31 30.67
N ARG A 108 1.35 8.70 31.33
CA ARG A 108 0.18 9.24 30.62
C ARG A 108 0.48 10.61 30.00
N LYS A 109 1.17 11.49 30.72
CA LYS A 109 1.61 12.80 30.20
C LYS A 109 2.56 12.63 29.01
N PHE A 110 3.40 11.60 29.06
CA PHE A 110 4.31 11.23 27.99
C PHE A 110 3.59 10.76 26.72
N GLU A 111 2.63 9.85 26.84
CA GLU A 111 1.79 9.40 25.71
C GLU A 111 1.05 10.56 25.07
N GLU A 112 0.51 11.48 25.88
CA GLU A 112 -0.17 12.67 25.39
C GLU A 112 0.77 13.61 24.62
N LEU A 113 2.00 13.82 25.10
CA LEU A 113 3.01 14.62 24.40
C LEU A 113 3.39 14.03 23.04
N ILE A 114 3.59 12.72 22.97
CA ILE A 114 3.83 12.01 21.70
C ILE A 114 2.64 12.22 20.77
N PHE A 115 1.42 11.98 21.26
CA PHE A 115 0.21 12.12 20.46
C PHE A 115 0.05 13.53 19.89
N GLN A 116 0.27 14.58 20.70
CA GLN A 116 0.22 15.97 20.22
C GLN A 116 1.30 16.25 19.16
N THR A 117 2.52 15.75 19.37
CA THR A 117 3.62 15.90 18.41
C THR A 117 3.28 15.24 17.06
N LEU A 118 2.75 14.02 17.10
CA LEU A 118 2.33 13.30 15.90
C LEU A 118 1.18 14.02 15.21
N LYS A 119 0.12 14.38 15.95
CA LYS A 119 -1.06 15.07 15.43
C LYS A 119 -0.72 16.34 14.67
N GLN A 120 0.20 17.15 15.20
CA GLN A 120 0.62 18.41 14.57
C GLN A 120 1.32 18.17 13.23
N LYS A 121 2.11 17.10 13.11
CA LYS A 121 2.94 16.82 11.93
C LYS A 121 2.29 15.86 10.95
N PHE A 122 1.21 15.17 11.35
CA PHE A 122 0.69 14.01 10.64
C PHE A 122 0.32 14.31 9.19
N PHE A 123 -0.43 15.39 8.94
CA PHE A 123 -0.83 15.75 7.59
C PHE A 123 0.37 16.13 6.70
N LEU A 124 1.35 16.86 7.25
CA LEU A 124 2.59 17.16 6.53
C LEU A 124 3.40 15.90 6.24
N SER A 125 3.40 14.91 7.13
CA SER A 125 4.02 13.61 6.89
C SER A 125 3.36 12.86 5.73
N ILE A 126 2.02 12.91 5.63
CA ILE A 126 1.27 12.33 4.51
C ILE A 126 1.68 13.04 3.21
N LEU A 127 1.59 14.37 3.16
CA LEU A 127 1.91 15.13 1.95
C LEU A 127 3.38 14.95 1.55
N SER A 128 4.31 15.00 2.50
CA SER A 128 5.73 14.75 2.24
C SER A 128 5.98 13.34 1.69
N SER A 129 5.25 12.33 2.18
CA SER A 129 5.35 10.96 1.65
C SER A 129 4.87 10.88 0.20
N VAL A 130 3.79 11.60 -0.15
CA VAL A 130 3.30 11.73 -1.53
C VAL A 130 4.31 12.48 -2.41
N GLN A 131 4.88 13.58 -1.91
CA GLN A 131 5.93 14.32 -2.64
C GLN A 131 7.13 13.44 -2.95
N ILE A 132 7.66 12.73 -1.94
CA ILE A 132 8.79 11.82 -2.11
C ILE A 132 8.43 10.72 -3.11
N ALA A 133 7.26 10.07 -2.97
CA ALA A 133 6.81 9.04 -3.90
C ALA A 133 6.70 9.55 -5.34
N SER A 134 6.17 10.76 -5.55
CA SER A 134 6.07 11.38 -6.87
C SER A 134 7.43 11.70 -7.51
N LYS A 135 8.47 11.92 -6.68
CA LYS A 135 9.86 12.15 -7.15
C LYS A 135 10.56 10.85 -7.52
N LEU A 136 10.12 9.72 -6.96
CA LEU A 136 10.65 8.39 -7.29
C LEU A 136 10.01 7.82 -8.56
N ASP A 137 8.78 8.23 -8.86
CA ASP A 137 8.10 7.84 -10.09
C ASP A 137 8.66 8.59 -11.30
N LEU A 138 9.33 7.87 -12.19
CA LEU A 138 9.96 8.41 -13.39
C LEU A 138 8.93 8.85 -14.45
N TYR A 139 7.70 8.35 -14.34
CA TYR A 139 6.69 8.44 -15.40
C TYR A 139 5.55 9.42 -15.09
N SER A 140 5.39 9.88 -13.85
CA SER A 140 4.35 10.84 -13.48
C SER A 140 4.87 12.26 -13.21
N ASN A 141 3.94 13.14 -12.85
CA ASN A 141 4.22 14.51 -12.51
C ASN A 141 4.93 14.59 -11.15
N VAL A 142 6.08 15.25 -11.13
CA VAL A 142 6.83 15.46 -9.90
C VAL A 142 6.18 16.57 -9.07
N VAL A 143 5.78 16.25 -7.84
CA VAL A 143 5.28 17.24 -6.88
C VAL A 143 6.48 17.90 -6.18
N ASN A 144 6.90 19.04 -6.72
CA ASN A 144 7.90 19.89 -6.08
C ASN A 144 7.30 20.68 -4.91
N ASN A 145 8.15 21.37 -4.15
CA ASN A 145 7.73 22.14 -2.97
C ASN A 145 6.79 23.30 -3.32
N ASP A 146 6.90 23.90 -4.51
CA ASP A 146 6.01 25.00 -4.90
C ASP A 146 4.60 24.50 -5.24
N ILE A 147 4.46 23.30 -5.81
CA ILE A 147 3.16 22.65 -6.02
C ILE A 147 2.53 22.30 -4.67
N ALA A 148 3.28 21.62 -3.80
CA ALA A 148 2.80 21.24 -2.47
C ALA A 148 2.42 22.46 -1.61
N MET A 149 3.21 23.53 -1.64
CA MET A 149 2.89 24.79 -0.93
C MET A 149 1.60 25.42 -1.46
N ARG A 150 1.38 25.47 -2.77
CA ARG A 150 0.12 25.98 -3.35
C ARG A 150 -1.07 25.13 -2.95
N PHE A 151 -0.90 23.81 -2.92
CA PHE A 151 -1.93 22.89 -2.43
C PHE A 151 -2.27 23.18 -0.95
N LEU A 152 -1.27 23.26 -0.08
CA LEU A 152 -1.46 23.58 1.35
C LEU A 152 -2.19 24.91 1.57
N GLN A 153 -1.84 25.94 0.78
CA GLN A 153 -2.52 27.24 0.80
C GLN A 153 -3.98 27.14 0.38
N ALA A 154 -4.29 26.38 -0.67
CA ALA A 154 -5.66 26.23 -1.16
C ALA A 154 -6.57 25.47 -0.17
N VAL A 155 -6.02 24.49 0.55
CA VAL A 155 -6.77 23.76 1.61
C VAL A 155 -6.75 24.47 2.96
N GLY A 156 -6.14 25.65 3.05
CA GLY A 156 -6.07 26.45 4.28
C GLY A 156 -5.20 25.85 5.38
N TYR A 157 -4.23 25.00 5.03
CA TYR A 157 -3.33 24.39 6.01
C TYR A 157 -2.16 25.35 6.34
N PRO A 158 -2.01 25.77 7.61
CA PRO A 158 -0.97 26.72 8.00
C PRO A 158 0.40 26.04 7.97
N CYS A 159 1.22 26.37 6.97
CA CYS A 159 2.57 25.83 6.83
C CYS A 159 3.48 26.85 6.14
N SER A 160 4.74 26.95 6.58
CA SER A 160 5.80 27.65 5.87
C SER A 160 6.55 26.72 4.92
N LYS A 161 7.23 27.28 3.91
CA LYS A 161 8.07 26.50 3.00
C LYS A 161 9.21 25.77 3.73
N GLU A 162 9.72 26.35 4.81
CA GLU A 162 10.72 25.73 5.68
C GLU A 162 10.16 24.50 6.40
N GLN A 163 8.96 24.61 6.99
CA GLN A 163 8.31 23.48 7.65
C GLN A 163 8.02 22.32 6.70
N LEU A 164 7.64 22.62 5.45
CA LEU A 164 7.45 21.60 4.42
C LEU A 164 8.76 20.87 4.09
N LEU A 165 9.84 21.64 3.87
CA LEU A 165 11.17 21.09 3.60
C LEU A 165 11.70 20.24 4.77
N ASP A 166 11.52 20.72 6.00
CA ASP A 166 11.93 20.00 7.20
C ASP A 166 11.16 18.68 7.35
N SER A 167 9.87 18.67 7.00
CA SER A 167 9.06 17.45 7.00
C SER A 167 9.58 16.43 5.98
N GLU A 168 9.91 16.87 4.75
CA GLU A 168 10.49 15.99 3.74
C GLU A 168 11.85 15.44 4.17
N ILE A 169 12.75 16.30 4.67
CA ILE A 169 14.08 15.90 5.15
C ILE A 169 13.97 14.92 6.32
N LEU A 170 13.01 15.13 7.23
CA LEU A 170 12.76 14.25 8.36
C LEU A 170 12.37 12.85 7.88
N VAL A 171 11.43 12.73 6.94
CA VAL A 171 11.04 11.43 6.36
C VAL A 171 12.24 10.72 5.75
N LEU A 172 13.01 11.43 4.91
CA LEU A 172 14.19 10.88 4.23
C LEU A 172 15.25 10.38 5.22
N LYS A 173 15.59 11.19 6.23
CA LYS A 173 16.59 10.85 7.25
C LYS A 173 16.12 9.70 8.14
N THR A 174 14.88 9.71 8.60
CA THR A 174 14.31 8.62 9.42
C THR A 174 14.33 7.28 8.67
N LEU A 175 14.14 7.31 7.35
CA LEU A 175 14.23 6.12 6.51
C LEU A 175 15.66 5.77 6.06
N ASN A 176 16.67 6.53 6.46
CA ASN A 176 18.05 6.40 5.97
C ASN A 176 18.13 6.38 4.43
N PHE A 177 17.28 7.17 3.76
CA PHE A 177 17.14 7.23 2.31
C PHE A 177 16.80 5.87 1.63
N ASN A 178 16.40 4.86 2.40
CA ASN A 178 15.99 3.55 1.86
C ASN A 178 14.54 3.59 1.36
N LEU A 179 14.33 4.21 0.20
CA LEU A 179 13.01 4.45 -0.38
C LEU A 179 12.60 3.43 -1.45
N ASN A 180 13.56 2.76 -2.07
CA ASN A 180 13.35 1.78 -3.16
C ASN A 180 12.91 0.41 -2.62
N VAL A 181 11.84 0.43 -1.82
CA VAL A 181 11.16 -0.77 -1.33
C VAL A 181 9.95 -1.03 -2.22
N PRO A 182 9.75 -2.27 -2.70
CA PRO A 182 8.64 -2.61 -3.58
C PRO A 182 7.31 -2.38 -2.86
N ASN A 183 6.38 -1.72 -3.55
CA ASN A 183 5.02 -1.55 -3.07
C ASN A 183 4.12 -2.70 -3.58
N PRO A 184 2.89 -2.86 -3.06
CA PRO A 184 2.01 -3.95 -3.45
C PRO A 184 1.71 -4.06 -4.94
N LEU A 185 1.64 -2.93 -5.65
CA LEU A 185 1.40 -2.93 -7.10
C LEU A 185 2.60 -3.54 -7.85
N THR A 186 3.82 -3.34 -7.37
CA THR A 186 5.02 -4.00 -7.92
C THR A 186 4.93 -5.52 -7.89
N TYR A 187 4.36 -6.11 -6.83
CA TYR A 187 4.14 -7.56 -6.75
C TYR A 187 3.11 -8.02 -7.77
N VAL A 188 1.99 -7.29 -7.88
CA VAL A 188 0.95 -7.57 -8.88
C VAL A 188 1.50 -7.51 -10.30
N GLU A 189 2.22 -6.44 -10.65
CA GLU A 189 2.78 -6.24 -11.98
C GLU A 189 3.85 -7.28 -12.32
N THR A 190 4.71 -7.65 -11.37
CA THR A 190 5.70 -8.70 -11.58
C THR A 190 5.03 -10.06 -11.79
N LEU A 191 3.98 -10.37 -11.04
CA LEU A 191 3.24 -11.63 -11.21
C LEU A 191 2.48 -11.66 -12.56
N LEU A 192 1.93 -10.52 -13.00
CA LEU A 192 1.33 -10.40 -14.34
C LEU A 192 2.38 -10.55 -15.45
N GLU A 193 3.59 -10.04 -15.26
CA GLU A 193 4.71 -10.24 -16.18
C GLU A 193 5.04 -11.73 -16.33
N VAL A 194 5.15 -12.46 -15.21
CA VAL A 194 5.39 -13.90 -15.22
C VAL A 194 4.24 -14.66 -15.89
N LEU A 195 2.99 -14.29 -15.61
CA LEU A 195 1.84 -14.91 -16.27
C LEU A 195 1.85 -14.69 -17.78
N GLY A 196 2.12 -13.46 -18.23
CA GLY A 196 2.19 -13.13 -19.65
C GLY A 196 3.35 -13.81 -20.36
N HIS A 197 4.45 -14.03 -19.65
CA HIS A 197 5.61 -14.79 -20.15
C HIS A 197 5.30 -16.29 -20.27
N ASN A 198 4.64 -16.87 -19.27
CA ASN A 198 4.29 -18.30 -19.26
C ASN A 198 3.21 -18.63 -20.30
N ASP A 199 2.24 -17.74 -20.49
CA ASP A 199 1.10 -17.96 -21.38
C ASP A 199 0.61 -16.67 -22.04
N ALA A 200 0.96 -16.51 -23.32
CA ALA A 200 0.55 -15.38 -24.14
C ALA A 200 -0.98 -15.29 -24.39
N SER A 201 -1.75 -16.33 -24.07
CA SER A 201 -3.21 -16.30 -24.17
C SER A 201 -3.89 -15.60 -22.99
N VAL A 202 -3.16 -15.37 -21.88
CA VAL A 202 -3.68 -14.65 -20.72
C VAL A 202 -3.79 -13.15 -21.06
N PRO A 203 -4.97 -12.51 -20.89
CA PRO A 203 -5.18 -11.09 -21.22
C PRO A 203 -4.60 -10.17 -20.14
N VAL A 204 -3.29 -10.26 -19.89
CA VAL A 204 -2.57 -9.58 -18.78
C VAL A 204 -2.72 -8.06 -18.80
N ALA A 205 -2.80 -7.43 -19.98
CA ALA A 205 -3.02 -5.99 -20.10
C ALA A 205 -4.42 -5.58 -19.60
N GLN A 206 -5.46 -6.37 -19.92
CA GLN A 206 -6.82 -6.14 -19.43
C GLN A 206 -6.91 -6.46 -17.93
N LEU A 207 -6.22 -7.51 -17.48
CA LEU A 207 -6.14 -7.87 -16.08
C LEU A 207 -5.46 -6.78 -15.25
N HIS A 208 -4.39 -6.15 -15.74
CA HIS A 208 -3.66 -5.10 -15.01
C HIS A 208 -4.58 -3.96 -14.57
N HIS A 209 -5.37 -3.41 -15.48
CA HIS A 209 -6.30 -2.33 -15.16
C HIS A 209 -7.34 -2.75 -14.10
N LEU A 210 -7.83 -3.99 -14.15
CA LEU A 210 -8.72 -4.54 -13.12
C LEU A 210 -7.97 -4.75 -11.80
N CYS A 211 -6.73 -5.23 -11.84
CA CYS A 211 -5.90 -5.45 -10.67
C CYS A 211 -5.64 -4.14 -9.90
N VAL A 212 -5.35 -3.03 -10.60
CA VAL A 212 -5.18 -1.71 -9.96
C VAL A 212 -6.43 -1.32 -9.19
N ARG A 213 -7.62 -1.48 -9.79
CA ARG A 213 -8.90 -1.15 -9.13
C ARG A 213 -9.21 -2.08 -7.96
N VAL A 214 -8.98 -3.38 -8.12
CA VAL A 214 -9.18 -4.39 -7.08
C VAL A 214 -8.24 -4.13 -5.91
N LEU A 215 -6.97 -3.85 -6.17
CA LEU A 215 -5.98 -3.52 -5.15
C LEU A 215 -6.37 -2.25 -4.39
N GLN A 216 -6.82 -1.20 -5.09
CA GLN A 216 -7.32 0.03 -4.46
C GLN A 216 -8.52 -0.26 -3.56
N PHE A 217 -9.48 -1.06 -4.02
CA PHE A 217 -10.63 -1.51 -3.22
C PHE A 217 -10.18 -2.27 -1.97
N ILE A 218 -9.25 -3.23 -2.11
CA ILE A 218 -8.72 -3.99 -0.98
C ILE A 218 -8.06 -3.06 0.04
N TYR A 219 -7.31 -2.05 -0.41
CA TYR A 219 -6.69 -1.07 0.48
C TYR A 219 -7.73 -0.22 1.23
N LEU A 220 -8.79 0.21 0.56
CA LEU A 220 -9.89 0.97 1.19
C LEU A 220 -10.75 0.12 2.13
N GLN A 221 -10.84 -1.18 1.90
CA GLN A 221 -11.60 -2.16 2.68
C GLN A 221 -10.69 -3.13 3.46
N ARG A 222 -9.44 -2.72 3.74
CA ARG A 222 -8.39 -3.61 4.27
C ARG A 222 -8.85 -4.30 5.54
N GLU A 223 -9.32 -3.53 6.52
CA GLU A 223 -9.76 -4.05 7.81
C GLU A 223 -10.91 -5.07 7.66
N THR A 224 -11.93 -4.75 6.85
CA THR A 224 -13.11 -5.60 6.70
C THR A 224 -12.81 -6.89 5.93
N ILE A 225 -11.99 -6.81 4.88
CA ILE A 225 -11.55 -7.97 4.09
C ILE A 225 -10.67 -8.89 4.93
N TYR A 226 -9.62 -8.36 5.56
CA TYR A 226 -8.71 -9.18 6.36
C TYR A 226 -9.37 -9.74 7.63
N ASN A 227 -10.31 -9.02 8.24
CA ASN A 227 -11.12 -9.59 9.34
C ASN A 227 -12.01 -10.74 8.86
N SER A 228 -12.60 -10.64 7.66
CA SER A 228 -13.34 -11.76 7.05
C SER A 228 -12.42 -12.94 6.70
N LEU A 229 -11.23 -12.68 6.19
CA LEU A 229 -10.24 -13.73 5.92
C LEU A 229 -9.80 -14.44 7.19
N LEU A 230 -9.54 -13.69 8.26
CA LEU A 230 -9.20 -14.26 9.58
C LEU A 230 -10.32 -15.17 10.09
N LYS A 231 -11.59 -14.72 10.00
CA LYS A 231 -12.74 -15.53 10.41
C LYS A 231 -12.88 -16.80 9.57
N SER A 232 -12.63 -16.69 8.26
CA SER A 232 -12.64 -17.84 7.34
C SER A 232 -11.54 -18.85 7.69
N ALA A 233 -10.30 -18.37 7.83
CA ALA A 233 -9.12 -19.20 8.11
C ALA A 233 -9.17 -19.88 9.49
N THR A 234 -9.80 -19.25 10.47
CA THR A 234 -9.93 -19.79 11.83
C THR A 234 -11.24 -20.55 12.07
N GLY A 235 -12.21 -20.45 11.17
CA GLY A 235 -13.59 -20.91 11.40
C GLY A 235 -14.29 -20.23 12.58
N CYS A 236 -13.73 -19.14 13.13
CA CYS A 236 -14.18 -18.51 14.37
C CYS A 236 -14.81 -17.13 14.08
N SER A 237 -16.06 -16.92 14.51
CA SER A 237 -16.76 -15.63 14.32
C SER A 237 -16.16 -14.48 15.14
N SER A 238 -15.51 -14.81 16.26
CA SER A 238 -14.84 -13.87 17.17
C SER A 238 -13.39 -14.34 17.44
N PRO A 239 -12.44 -14.05 16.53
CA PRO A 239 -11.05 -14.46 16.68
C PRO A 239 -10.39 -13.87 17.94
N SER A 240 -9.63 -14.70 18.66
CA SER A 240 -8.88 -14.33 19.85
C SER A 240 -7.73 -13.37 19.55
N HIS A 241 -7.17 -12.75 20.58
CA HIS A 241 -5.98 -11.89 20.45
C HIS A 241 -4.80 -12.64 19.83
N GLU A 242 -4.55 -13.88 20.26
CA GLU A 242 -3.48 -14.73 19.72
C GLU A 242 -3.69 -15.05 18.23
N GLN A 243 -4.94 -15.33 17.82
CA GLN A 243 -5.26 -15.58 16.42
C GLN A 243 -5.03 -14.32 15.57
N ARG A 244 -5.39 -13.14 16.08
CA ARG A 244 -5.14 -11.85 15.42
C ARG A 244 -3.65 -11.57 15.28
N ALA A 245 -2.88 -11.76 16.35
CA ALA A 245 -1.44 -11.57 16.35
C ALA A 245 -0.73 -12.48 15.32
N LYS A 246 -1.11 -13.76 15.26
CA LYS A 246 -0.58 -14.69 14.24
C LYS A 246 -0.99 -14.33 12.81
N PHE A 247 -2.10 -13.62 12.63
CA PHE A 247 -2.64 -13.25 11.33
C PHE A 247 -2.06 -11.95 10.76
N VAL A 248 -1.33 -11.15 11.55
CA VAL A 248 -0.67 -9.93 11.05
C VAL A 248 0.30 -10.25 9.91
N SER A 249 0.97 -11.41 9.94
CA SER A 249 1.81 -11.84 8.81
C SER A 249 1.02 -11.99 7.50
N VAL A 250 -0.24 -12.44 7.58
CA VAL A 250 -1.13 -12.54 6.40
C VAL A 250 -1.52 -11.16 5.88
N THR A 251 -1.67 -10.16 6.75
CA THR A 251 -2.01 -8.79 6.33
C THR A 251 -0.85 -8.10 5.60
N GLU A 252 0.39 -8.47 5.93
CA GLU A 252 1.60 -7.87 5.36
C GLU A 252 2.26 -8.73 4.27
N ASP A 253 1.66 -9.86 3.90
CA ASP A 253 2.14 -10.70 2.80
C ASP A 253 1.71 -10.12 1.44
N PHE A 254 2.63 -9.40 0.79
CA PHE A 254 2.38 -8.82 -0.53
C PHE A 254 2.37 -9.84 -1.67
N MET A 255 3.00 -11.00 -1.48
CA MET A 255 2.89 -12.09 -2.46
C MET A 255 1.48 -12.66 -2.45
N LEU A 256 0.94 -12.95 -1.25
CA LEU A 256 -0.45 -13.42 -1.09
C LEU A 256 -1.46 -12.37 -1.58
N LEU A 257 -1.25 -11.11 -1.23
CA LEU A 257 -2.08 -10.01 -1.73
C LEU A 257 -2.02 -9.94 -3.26
N GLY A 258 -0.83 -10.05 -3.86
CA GLY A 258 -0.62 -10.01 -5.30
C GLY A 258 -1.39 -11.08 -6.04
N VAL A 259 -1.26 -12.35 -5.62
CA VAL A 259 -2.00 -13.47 -6.23
C VAL A 259 -3.51 -13.34 -5.99
N GLY A 260 -3.93 -12.86 -4.81
CA GLY A 260 -5.35 -12.63 -4.50
C GLY A 260 -5.99 -11.56 -5.37
N VAL A 261 -5.28 -10.44 -5.59
CA VAL A 261 -5.71 -9.35 -6.49
C VAL A 261 -5.89 -9.87 -7.92
N ILE A 262 -4.90 -10.61 -8.45
CA ILE A 262 -4.94 -11.14 -9.81
C ILE A 262 -6.08 -12.17 -9.94
N ALA A 263 -6.27 -13.05 -8.96
CA ALA A 263 -7.36 -14.02 -8.97
C ALA A 263 -8.74 -13.34 -8.99
N VAL A 264 -8.95 -12.28 -8.21
CA VAL A 264 -10.20 -11.50 -8.23
C VAL A 264 -10.38 -10.81 -9.59
N ALA A 265 -9.33 -10.19 -10.13
CA ALA A 265 -9.38 -9.52 -11.43
C ALA A 265 -9.69 -10.51 -12.56
N ALA A 266 -9.08 -11.70 -12.56
CA ALA A 266 -9.33 -12.76 -13.51
C ALA A 266 -10.78 -13.28 -13.43
N PHE A 267 -11.33 -13.44 -12.22
CA PHE A 267 -12.73 -13.82 -12.03
C PHE A 267 -13.68 -12.77 -12.61
N ILE A 268 -13.44 -11.48 -12.33
CA ILE A 268 -14.25 -10.37 -12.84
C ILE A 268 -14.16 -10.26 -14.37
N HIS A 269 -12.98 -10.51 -14.92
CA HIS A 269 -12.75 -10.43 -16.36
C HIS A 269 -13.43 -11.57 -17.12
N HIS A 270 -13.05 -12.82 -16.83
CA HIS A 270 -13.56 -14.01 -17.49
C HIS A 270 -13.44 -15.24 -16.58
N ILE A 271 -14.57 -15.65 -15.99
CA ILE A 271 -14.64 -16.82 -15.09
C ILE A 271 -14.11 -18.12 -15.72
N SER A 272 -14.25 -18.29 -17.05
CA SER A 272 -13.80 -19.50 -17.76
C SER A 272 -12.30 -19.71 -17.76
N THR A 273 -11.49 -18.66 -17.56
CA THR A 273 -10.03 -18.74 -17.50
C THR A 273 -9.50 -18.65 -16.07
N TRP A 274 -10.38 -18.47 -15.08
CA TRP A 274 -10.01 -18.18 -13.71
C TRP A 274 -9.24 -19.33 -13.04
N GLU A 275 -9.72 -20.57 -13.18
CA GLU A 275 -9.05 -21.75 -12.60
C GLU A 275 -7.62 -21.90 -13.12
N LYS A 276 -7.41 -21.71 -14.43
CA LYS A 276 -6.09 -21.73 -15.05
C LYS A 276 -5.16 -20.66 -14.47
N VAL A 277 -5.66 -19.43 -14.30
CA VAL A 277 -4.86 -18.35 -13.68
C VAL A 277 -4.48 -18.70 -12.24
N VAL A 278 -5.38 -19.29 -11.46
CA VAL A 278 -5.09 -19.72 -10.07
C VAL A 278 -4.05 -20.84 -10.04
N GLU A 279 -4.13 -21.80 -10.96
CA GLU A 279 -3.16 -22.90 -11.10
C GLU A 279 -1.75 -22.36 -11.43
N GLU A 280 -1.65 -21.46 -12.40
CA GLU A 280 -0.38 -20.81 -12.77
C GLU A 280 0.20 -20.00 -11.60
N LEU A 281 -0.61 -19.19 -10.92
CA LEU A 281 -0.16 -18.43 -9.74
C LEU A 281 0.32 -19.34 -8.60
N THR A 282 -0.32 -20.51 -8.44
CA THR A 282 0.12 -21.55 -7.48
C THR A 282 1.50 -22.07 -7.88
N GLY A 283 1.71 -22.36 -9.17
CA GLY A 283 3.01 -22.80 -9.70
C GLY A 283 4.12 -21.76 -9.56
N ILE A 284 3.80 -20.48 -9.79
CA ILE A 284 4.76 -19.36 -9.73
C ILE A 284 5.21 -19.09 -8.29
N THR A 285 4.28 -19.09 -7.34
CA THR A 285 4.53 -18.58 -5.98
C THR A 285 4.67 -19.65 -4.91
N GLY A 286 4.15 -20.86 -5.17
CA GLY A 286 4.00 -21.92 -4.18
C GLY A 286 2.89 -21.68 -3.15
N ILE A 287 2.13 -20.57 -3.27
CA ILE A 287 0.95 -20.32 -2.45
C ILE A 287 -0.15 -21.27 -2.90
N SER A 288 -0.77 -21.99 -1.96
CA SER A 288 -1.79 -22.99 -2.31
C SER A 288 -2.99 -22.35 -3.01
N GLY A 289 -3.50 -23.02 -4.05
CA GLY A 289 -4.70 -22.59 -4.77
C GLY A 289 -5.89 -22.34 -3.85
N GLN A 290 -6.05 -23.12 -2.77
CA GLN A 290 -7.09 -22.89 -1.77
C GLN A 290 -6.96 -21.52 -1.09
N SER A 291 -5.76 -21.12 -0.66
CA SER A 291 -5.54 -19.80 -0.05
C SER A 291 -5.84 -18.66 -1.03
N ILE A 292 -5.48 -18.84 -2.31
CA ILE A 292 -5.78 -17.87 -3.37
C ILE A 292 -7.30 -17.76 -3.58
N MET A 293 -7.99 -18.89 -3.67
CA MET A 293 -9.44 -18.95 -3.84
C MET A 293 -10.18 -18.36 -2.63
N ASP A 294 -9.74 -18.64 -1.41
CA ASP A 294 -10.33 -18.08 -0.18
C ASP A 294 -10.18 -16.55 -0.16
N PHE A 295 -8.99 -16.04 -0.50
CA PHE A 295 -8.74 -14.61 -0.63
C PHE A 295 -9.68 -13.98 -1.66
N ALA A 296 -9.75 -14.57 -2.85
CA ALA A 296 -10.58 -14.06 -3.93
C ALA A 296 -12.07 -14.08 -3.57
N TYR A 297 -12.54 -15.18 -3.00
CA TYR A 297 -13.93 -15.34 -2.56
C TYR A 297 -14.32 -14.28 -1.53
N VAL A 298 -13.53 -14.09 -0.47
CA VAL A 298 -13.81 -13.08 0.56
C VAL A 298 -13.84 -11.68 -0.05
N THR A 299 -12.90 -11.36 -0.93
CA THR A 299 -12.86 -10.04 -1.60
C THR A 299 -14.09 -9.82 -2.46
N LEU A 300 -14.48 -10.79 -3.29
CA LEU A 300 -15.68 -10.74 -4.14
C LEU A 300 -16.97 -10.62 -3.32
N MET A 301 -17.03 -11.28 -2.15
CA MET A 301 -18.15 -11.13 -1.22
C MET A 301 -18.29 -9.68 -0.72
N HIS A 302 -17.19 -8.98 -0.48
CA HIS A 302 -17.22 -7.56 -0.07
C HIS A 302 -17.55 -6.62 -1.24
N ILE A 303 -17.08 -6.92 -2.45
CA ILE A 303 -17.43 -6.18 -3.68
C ILE A 303 -18.94 -6.31 -3.98
N THR A 304 -19.52 -7.49 -3.80
CA THR A 304 -20.95 -7.71 -4.10
C THR A 304 -21.88 -7.19 -3.00
N LYS A 305 -21.46 -7.25 -1.73
CA LYS A 305 -22.21 -6.70 -0.58
C LYS A 305 -22.27 -5.18 -0.52
N THR A 306 -21.39 -4.47 -1.23
CA THR A 306 -21.42 -2.99 -1.26
C THR A 306 -22.64 -2.40 -1.99
N LYS A 307 -23.54 -3.25 -2.51
CA LYS A 307 -24.89 -2.85 -2.97
C LYS A 307 -25.88 -2.89 -1.80
N SER A 308 -25.91 -1.84 -0.99
CA SER A 308 -27.02 -1.44 -0.12
C SER A 308 -26.80 0.00 0.37
N VAL A 309 -26.93 0.95 -0.55
CA VAL A 309 -27.29 2.35 -0.25
C VAL A 309 -28.35 2.75 -1.26
#